data_AF-A0AAP6BQ72-F1
#
_entry.id   AF-A0AAP6BQ72-F1
#
_cell.length_a   1.000
_cell.length_b   1.000
_cell.length_c   1.000
_cell.angle_alpha   90.00
_cell.angle_beta   90.00
_cell.angle_gamma   90.00
#
_symmetry.space_group_name_H-M   'P 1'
#
loop_
_entity.id
_entity.type
_entity.pdbx_description
1 polymer ?
#
loop_
_entity_poly.entity_id
_entity_poly.type
_entity_poly.pdbx_seq_one_letter_code
_entity_poly.pdbx_strand_id
1 'polypeptide(L)'
;MAKLIGFGRCLEKTTMAILESHSMGNQIICANNRIAKNTSAYARQLGYTIPQPVSINNPSLKEIINNLNRAHIGVVVDDVEMVLQSFLGCQIDTITFDSPNVQPVEDRYAEEIAELKKEVNACYREKAEDQSTIESLKDKCVNLILENADYVWDEMARSAMAKRANTRRWRSRGCI
;
A
#
# COMPACT_ATOMS: atom_id res chain seq x y z
N MET A 1 11.60 -14.95 -23.49
CA MET A 1 10.15 -14.88 -23.17
C MET A 1 9.78 -13.41 -23.02
N ALA A 2 8.66 -12.96 -23.59
CA ALA A 2 8.27 -11.54 -23.55
C ALA A 2 7.53 -11.20 -22.24
N LYS A 3 7.84 -10.04 -21.67
CA LYS A 3 7.16 -9.48 -20.50
C LYS A 3 6.06 -8.52 -20.95
N LEU A 4 4.87 -8.61 -20.35
CA LEU A 4 3.76 -7.70 -20.61
C LEU A 4 3.56 -6.76 -19.41
N ILE A 5 3.39 -5.46 -19.69
CA ILE A 5 3.07 -4.43 -18.69
C ILE A 5 1.71 -3.84 -19.06
N GLY A 6 0.63 -4.43 -18.53
CA GLY A 6 -0.75 -4.04 -18.84
C GLY A 6 -1.45 -3.42 -17.64
N PHE A 7 -1.63 -2.09 -17.66
CA PHE A 7 -2.34 -1.33 -16.63
C PHE A 7 -3.16 -0.20 -17.27
N GLY A 8 -4.15 0.33 -16.53
CA GLY A 8 -4.91 1.53 -16.91
C GLY A 8 -4.06 2.79 -17.17
N ARG A 9 -4.71 3.88 -17.62
CA ARG A 9 -4.03 5.15 -17.93
C ARG A 9 -3.35 5.73 -16.68
N CYS A 10 -2.22 6.40 -16.88
CA CYS A 10 -1.46 7.10 -15.82
C CYS A 10 -0.94 6.21 -14.67
N LEU A 11 -0.90 4.88 -14.85
CA LEU A 11 -0.33 3.94 -13.88
C LEU A 11 1.15 3.62 -14.19
N GLU A 12 1.93 4.66 -14.49
CA GLU A 12 3.41 4.58 -14.57
C GLU A 12 3.98 3.54 -15.55
N LYS A 13 3.22 3.10 -16.56
CA LYS A 13 3.69 2.11 -17.56
C LYS A 13 4.99 2.53 -18.26
N THR A 14 5.08 3.79 -18.69
CA THR A 14 6.29 4.33 -19.32
C THR A 14 7.46 4.39 -18.34
N THR A 15 7.20 4.65 -17.05
CA THR A 15 8.22 4.58 -15.99
C THR A 15 8.77 3.15 -15.89
N MET A 16 7.90 2.15 -15.89
CA MET A 16 8.32 0.74 -15.87
C MET A 16 9.13 0.35 -17.10
N ALA A 17 8.76 0.85 -18.29
CA ALA A 17 9.54 0.66 -19.52
C ALA A 17 10.95 1.29 -19.41
N ILE A 18 11.05 2.49 -18.80
CA ILE A 18 12.33 3.16 -18.54
C ILE A 18 13.18 2.37 -17.55
N LEU A 19 12.61 1.87 -16.46
CA LEU A 19 13.32 1.05 -15.47
C LEU A 19 13.84 -0.25 -16.08
N GLU A 20 13.06 -0.88 -16.96
CA GLU A 20 13.46 -2.07 -17.69
C GLU A 20 14.61 -1.78 -18.65
N SER A 21 14.52 -0.68 -19.40
CA SER A 21 15.60 -0.22 -20.27
C SER A 21 16.87 0.14 -19.50
N HIS A 22 16.75 0.75 -18.33
CA HIS A 22 17.88 1.12 -17.47
C HIS A 22 18.60 -0.10 -16.90
N SER A 23 17.84 -1.09 -16.42
CA SER A 23 18.40 -2.29 -15.80
C SER A 23 19.01 -3.27 -16.82
N MET A 24 18.39 -3.42 -17.99
CA MET A 24 18.80 -4.43 -18.99
C MET A 24 19.51 -3.84 -20.21
N GLY A 25 19.52 -2.51 -20.37
CA GLY A 25 20.01 -1.87 -21.59
C GLY A 25 19.10 -2.07 -22.80
N ASN A 26 17.85 -2.50 -22.59
CA ASN A 26 16.91 -2.76 -23.68
C ASN A 26 16.56 -1.46 -24.43
N GLN A 27 16.45 -1.52 -25.75
CA GLN A 27 16.11 -0.39 -26.58
C GLN A 27 14.60 -0.12 -26.53
N ILE A 28 14.22 1.10 -26.14
CA ILE A 28 12.81 1.53 -26.19
C ILE A 28 12.46 1.97 -27.62
N ILE A 29 11.34 1.46 -28.13
CA ILE A 29 10.68 1.87 -29.37
C ILE A 29 9.39 2.62 -29.04
N CYS A 30 9.24 3.81 -29.60
CA CYS A 30 8.11 4.71 -29.41
C CYS A 30 7.37 4.97 -30.73
N ALA A 31 6.12 5.43 -30.64
CA ALA A 31 5.28 5.64 -31.81
C ALA A 31 5.75 6.77 -32.75
N ASN A 32 6.49 7.76 -32.24
CA ASN A 32 7.05 8.84 -33.06
C ASN A 32 8.23 9.54 -32.37
N ASN A 33 8.92 10.41 -33.11
CA ASN A 33 10.09 11.17 -32.63
C ASN A 33 9.77 12.10 -31.44
N ARG A 34 8.54 12.62 -31.35
CA ARG A 34 8.14 13.47 -30.22
C ARG A 34 8.10 12.65 -28.93
N ILE A 35 7.46 11.48 -28.97
CA ILE A 35 7.38 10.59 -27.82
C ILE A 35 8.77 10.09 -27.43
N ALA A 36 9.60 9.66 -28.39
CA ALA A 36 10.97 9.22 -28.11
C ALA A 36 11.82 10.29 -27.39
N LYS A 37 11.70 11.56 -27.80
CA LYS A 37 12.35 12.68 -27.11
C LYS A 37 11.79 12.90 -25.71
N ASN A 38 10.47 12.83 -25.55
CA ASN A 38 9.82 12.98 -24.25
C ASN A 38 10.22 11.85 -23.30
N THR A 39 10.24 10.60 -23.74
CA THR A 39 10.68 9.44 -22.94
C THR A 39 12.15 9.60 -22.50
N SER A 40 13.04 10.06 -23.40
CA SER A 40 14.44 10.38 -23.06
C SER A 40 14.56 11.50 -22.02
N ALA A 41 13.77 12.57 -22.16
CA ALA A 41 13.76 13.67 -21.20
C ALA A 41 13.19 13.22 -19.85
N TYR A 42 12.13 12.40 -19.86
CA TYR A 42 11.50 11.88 -18.66
C TYR A 42 12.43 10.93 -17.90
N ALA A 43 13.13 10.02 -18.59
CA ALA A 43 14.15 9.17 -17.97
C ALA A 43 15.23 10.00 -17.25
N ARG A 44 15.71 11.08 -17.89
CA ARG A 44 16.67 12.01 -17.28
C ARG A 44 16.11 12.75 -16.07
N GLN A 45 14.85 13.16 -16.11
CA GLN A 45 14.18 13.78 -14.95
C GLN A 45 14.08 12.81 -13.76
N LEU A 46 13.88 11.52 -14.04
CA LEU A 46 13.87 10.46 -13.04
C LEU A 46 15.27 10.06 -12.56
N GLY A 47 16.34 10.59 -13.17
CA GLY A 47 17.72 10.26 -12.83
C GLY A 47 18.25 8.96 -13.46
N TYR A 48 17.56 8.41 -14.46
CA TYR A 48 17.97 7.19 -15.14
C TYR A 48 18.70 7.47 -16.46
N THR A 49 19.77 6.72 -16.69
CA THR A 49 20.48 6.67 -17.96
C THR A 49 20.00 5.46 -18.76
N ILE A 50 19.44 5.69 -19.94
CA ILE A 50 18.93 4.66 -20.85
C ILE A 50 19.46 4.88 -22.27
N PRO A 51 19.50 3.84 -23.14
CA PRO A 51 19.67 4.01 -24.57
C PRO A 51 18.66 5.02 -25.13
N GLN A 52 19.08 5.84 -26.10
CA GLN A 52 18.21 6.85 -26.67
C GLN A 52 17.00 6.18 -27.34
N PRO A 53 15.75 6.43 -26.88
CA PRO A 53 14.56 5.84 -27.48
C PRO A 53 14.45 6.13 -28.97
N VAL A 54 13.94 5.16 -29.73
CA VAL A 54 13.86 5.21 -31.19
C VAL A 54 12.39 5.24 -31.62
N SER A 55 12.08 6.11 -32.57
CA SER A 55 10.76 6.20 -33.19
C SER A 55 10.53 5.05 -34.19
N ILE A 56 9.30 4.52 -34.26
CA ILE A 56 8.92 3.56 -35.31
C ILE A 56 9.05 4.18 -36.72
N ASN A 57 8.87 5.50 -36.83
CA ASN A 57 9.05 6.25 -38.08
C ASN A 57 10.52 6.59 -38.41
N ASN A 58 11.50 6.03 -37.69
CA ASN A 58 12.91 6.27 -37.98
C ASN A 58 13.28 5.56 -39.30
N PRO A 59 13.86 6.25 -40.31
CA PRO A 59 14.25 5.63 -41.59
C PRO A 59 15.22 4.46 -41.43
N SER A 60 16.07 4.50 -40.40
CA SER A 60 17.05 3.47 -40.09
C SER A 60 16.52 2.42 -39.11
N LEU A 61 15.22 2.40 -38.78
CA LEU A 61 14.64 1.48 -37.79
C LEU A 61 15.00 0.02 -38.10
N LYS A 62 14.89 -0.41 -39.37
CA LYS A 62 15.18 -1.78 -39.78
C LYS A 62 16.63 -2.16 -39.50
N GLU A 63 17.57 -1.25 -39.78
CA GLU A 63 18.99 -1.45 -39.50
C GLU A 63 19.24 -1.51 -37.99
N ILE A 64 18.65 -0.59 -37.23
CA ILE A 64 18.73 -0.56 -35.76
C ILE A 64 18.25 -1.89 -35.18
N ILE A 65 17.05 -2.36 -35.56
CA ILE A 65 16.49 -3.63 -35.07
C ILE A 65 17.39 -4.81 -35.43
N ASN A 66 17.94 -4.85 -36.65
CA ASN A 66 18.87 -5.90 -37.05
C ASN A 66 20.14 -5.90 -36.20
N ASN A 67 20.68 -4.72 -35.88
CA ASN A 67 21.85 -4.59 -35.03
C ASN A 67 21.56 -5.01 -33.58
N LEU A 68 20.40 -4.64 -33.03
CA LEU A 68 19.96 -5.07 -31.71
C LEU A 68 19.83 -6.60 -31.64
N ASN A 69 19.23 -7.23 -32.66
CA ASN A 69 19.10 -8.67 -32.73
C ASN A 69 20.47 -9.38 -32.76
N ARG A 70 21.40 -8.90 -33.59
CA ARG A 70 22.78 -9.42 -33.63
C ARG A 70 23.50 -9.27 -32.28
N ALA A 71 23.27 -8.15 -31.60
CA ALA A 71 23.85 -7.86 -30.29
C ALA A 71 23.10 -8.52 -29.12
N HIS A 72 22.00 -9.26 -29.38
CA HIS A 72 21.14 -9.85 -28.36
C HIS A 72 20.58 -8.82 -27.36
N ILE A 73 20.36 -7.59 -27.80
CA ILE A 73 19.76 -6.51 -27.00
C ILE A 73 18.25 -6.58 -27.12
N GLY A 74 17.55 -6.56 -25.98
CA GLY A 74 16.10 -6.61 -25.94
C GLY A 74 15.45 -5.33 -26.46
N VAL A 75 14.17 -5.44 -26.84
CA VAL A 75 13.35 -4.31 -27.29
C VAL A 75 12.16 -4.14 -26.37
N VAL A 76 11.94 -2.91 -25.92
CA VAL A 76 10.74 -2.51 -25.17
C VAL A 76 9.88 -1.64 -26.08
N VAL A 77 8.62 -2.01 -26.25
CA VAL A 77 7.66 -1.22 -27.03
C VAL A 77 6.80 -0.41 -26.06
N ASP A 78 6.99 0.90 -26.02
CA ASP A 78 6.24 1.81 -25.15
C ASP A 78 4.97 2.29 -25.89
N ASP A 79 3.82 2.05 -25.26
CA ASP A 79 2.48 2.23 -25.85
C ASP A 79 2.28 1.44 -27.15
N VAL A 80 2.17 0.11 -27.02
CA VAL A 80 2.02 -0.83 -28.15
C VAL A 80 0.86 -0.44 -29.07
N GLU A 81 -0.26 0.02 -28.52
CA GLU A 81 -1.41 0.47 -29.31
C GLU A 81 -1.02 1.64 -30.22
N MET A 82 -0.42 2.69 -29.65
CA MET A 82 -0.02 3.87 -30.41
C MET A 82 1.10 3.58 -31.41
N VAL A 83 2.04 2.69 -31.07
CA VAL A 83 3.10 2.23 -31.98
C VAL A 83 2.49 1.50 -33.18
N LEU A 84 1.56 0.57 -32.94
CA LEU A 84 0.88 -0.17 -34.01
C LEU A 84 0.01 0.75 -34.87
N GLN A 85 -0.72 1.70 -34.27
CA GLN A 85 -1.48 2.70 -35.01
C GLN A 85 -0.58 3.51 -35.94
N SER A 86 0.59 3.94 -35.44
CA SER A 86 1.56 4.71 -36.23
C SER A 86 2.18 3.87 -37.35
N PHE A 87 2.39 2.57 -37.10
CA PHE A 87 2.97 1.65 -38.07
C PHE A 87 1.98 1.24 -39.18
N LEU A 88 0.72 0.98 -38.83
CA LEU A 88 -0.30 0.47 -39.74
C LEU A 88 -1.12 1.59 -40.41
N GLY A 89 -1.14 2.79 -39.83
CA GLY A 89 -1.91 3.92 -40.35
C GLY A 89 -3.42 3.80 -40.12
N CYS A 90 -3.85 2.95 -39.18
CA CYS A 90 -5.25 2.74 -38.82
C CYS A 90 -5.44 2.63 -37.31
N GLN A 91 -6.69 2.75 -36.86
CA GLN A 91 -7.06 2.53 -35.47
C GLN A 91 -6.89 1.05 -35.10
N ILE A 92 -6.46 0.80 -33.87
CA ILE A 92 -6.29 -0.55 -33.32
C ILE A 92 -7.36 -0.77 -32.26
N ASP A 93 -8.31 -1.65 -32.55
CA ASP A 93 -9.44 -1.92 -31.63
C ASP A 93 -9.14 -3.06 -30.66
N THR A 94 -8.25 -3.99 -31.01
CA THR A 94 -7.96 -5.18 -30.20
C THR A 94 -6.53 -5.65 -30.42
N ILE A 95 -5.83 -5.95 -29.32
CA ILE A 95 -4.48 -6.53 -29.32
C ILE A 95 -4.51 -7.79 -28.46
N THR A 96 -4.10 -8.92 -29.04
CA THR A 96 -3.99 -10.21 -28.33
C THR A 96 -2.52 -10.53 -28.09
N PHE A 97 -2.20 -11.09 -26.92
CA PHE A 97 -0.85 -11.53 -26.57
C PHE A 97 -0.88 -13.00 -26.19
N ASP A 98 -0.07 -13.81 -26.87
CA ASP A 98 0.22 -15.18 -26.46
C ASP A 98 1.50 -15.16 -25.61
N SER A 99 1.33 -15.04 -24.30
CA SER A 99 2.46 -15.04 -23.36
C SER A 99 2.10 -15.86 -22.13
N PRO A 100 2.97 -16.78 -21.69
CA PRO A 100 2.75 -17.54 -20.46
C PRO A 100 2.80 -16.65 -19.19
N ASN A 101 3.29 -15.41 -19.32
CA ASN A 101 3.25 -14.40 -18.26
C ASN A 101 1.92 -13.64 -18.22
N VAL A 102 1.09 -13.77 -19.25
CA VAL A 102 -0.32 -13.38 -19.22
C VAL A 102 -1.08 -14.57 -18.62
N GLN A 103 -0.77 -14.88 -17.37
CA GLN A 103 -1.69 -15.65 -16.56
C GLN A 103 -2.95 -14.81 -16.38
N PRO A 104 -4.16 -15.42 -16.39
CA PRO A 104 -5.39 -14.68 -16.13
C PRO A 104 -5.20 -13.92 -14.81
N VAL A 105 -5.18 -12.60 -14.94
CA VAL A 105 -4.93 -11.63 -13.87
C VAL A 105 -5.91 -11.83 -12.69
N GLU A 106 -7.04 -12.49 -12.95
CA GLU A 106 -8.05 -12.86 -11.97
C GLU A 106 -7.50 -13.74 -10.84
N ASP A 107 -6.64 -14.73 -11.11
CA ASP A 107 -6.25 -15.70 -10.08
C ASP A 107 -5.32 -15.09 -9.02
N ARG A 108 -4.32 -14.30 -9.45
CA ARG A 108 -3.34 -13.71 -8.52
C ARG A 108 -3.94 -12.59 -7.67
N TYR A 109 -4.76 -11.70 -8.26
CA TYR A 109 -5.43 -10.67 -7.47
C TYR A 109 -6.55 -11.26 -6.60
N ALA A 110 -7.21 -12.35 -7.01
CA ALA A 110 -8.17 -13.03 -6.16
C ALA A 110 -7.51 -13.64 -4.92
N GLU A 111 -6.33 -14.24 -5.06
CA GLU A 111 -5.54 -14.74 -3.93
C GLU A 111 -5.11 -13.61 -2.99
N GLU A 112 -4.55 -12.53 -3.53
CA GLU A 112 -4.10 -11.37 -2.73
C GLU A 112 -5.27 -10.67 -2.03
N ILE A 113 -6.43 -10.52 -2.70
CA ILE A 113 -7.66 -10.01 -2.09
C ILE A 113 -8.20 -10.97 -1.02
N ALA A 114 -8.12 -12.29 -1.23
CA ALA A 114 -8.56 -13.27 -0.25
C ALA A 114 -7.68 -13.26 1.01
N GLU A 115 -6.37 -13.08 0.85
CA GLU A 115 -5.42 -12.95 1.94
C GLU A 115 -5.63 -11.65 2.72
N LEU A 116 -5.73 -10.51 2.03
CA LEU A 116 -6.06 -9.22 2.64
C LEU A 116 -7.40 -9.26 3.40
N LYS A 117 -8.42 -9.94 2.87
CA LYS A 117 -9.70 -10.13 3.57
C LYS A 117 -9.53 -10.95 4.86
N LYS A 118 -8.65 -11.95 4.88
CA LYS A 118 -8.37 -12.73 6.11
C LYS A 118 -7.71 -11.85 7.17
N GLU A 119 -6.72 -11.04 6.79
CA GLU A 119 -6.03 -10.12 7.69
C GLU A 119 -6.99 -9.07 8.28
N VAL A 120 -7.83 -8.46 7.44
CA VAL A 120 -8.85 -7.50 7.89
C VAL A 120 -9.82 -8.14 8.88
N ASN A 121 -10.29 -9.35 8.61
CA ASN A 121 -11.19 -10.06 9.52
C ASN A 121 -10.50 -10.45 10.84
N ALA A 122 -9.21 -10.75 10.83
CA ALA A 122 -8.44 -10.97 12.05
C ALA A 122 -8.35 -9.69 12.89
N CYS A 123 -8.02 -8.56 12.27
CA CYS A 123 -7.96 -7.26 12.93
C CYS A 123 -9.31 -6.86 13.56
N TYR A 124 -10.42 -7.06 12.86
CA TYR A 124 -11.75 -6.78 13.43
C TYR A 124 -12.09 -7.66 14.63
N ARG A 125 -11.64 -8.93 14.67
CA ARG A 125 -11.84 -9.82 15.82
C ARG A 125 -11.04 -9.37 17.03
N GLU A 126 -9.75 -9.10 16.85
CA GLU A 126 -8.87 -8.59 17.91
C GLU A 126 -9.43 -7.30 18.51
N LYS A 127 -9.87 -6.36 17.65
CA LYS A 127 -10.51 -5.12 18.10
C LYS A 127 -11.78 -5.35 18.93
N ALA A 128 -12.56 -6.39 18.61
CA ALA A 128 -13.77 -6.73 19.36
C ALA A 128 -13.43 -7.33 20.74
N GLU A 129 -12.39 -8.16 20.81
CA GLU A 129 -11.89 -8.75 22.05
C GLU A 129 -11.29 -7.67 22.99
N ASP A 130 -10.50 -6.75 22.42
CA ASP A 130 -9.97 -5.59 23.14
C ASP A 130 -11.10 -4.72 23.69
N GLN A 131 -12.12 -4.46 22.88
CA GLN A 131 -13.28 -3.67 23.29
C GLN A 131 -14.03 -4.34 24.47
N SER A 132 -14.24 -5.66 24.41
CA SER A 132 -14.84 -6.42 25.52
C SER A 132 -13.99 -6.35 26.80
N THR A 133 -12.66 -6.38 26.66
CA THR A 133 -11.74 -6.30 27.79
C THR A 133 -11.77 -4.90 28.43
N ILE A 134 -11.79 -3.85 27.61
CA ILE A 134 -11.92 -2.46 28.05
C ILE A 134 -13.22 -2.27 28.83
N GLU A 135 -14.34 -2.83 28.36
CA GLU A 135 -15.64 -2.74 29.03
C GLU A 135 -15.62 -3.45 30.39
N SER A 136 -15.09 -4.67 30.46
CA SER A 136 -14.93 -5.39 31.73
C SER A 136 -14.03 -4.65 32.73
N LEU A 137 -12.95 -4.03 32.25
CA LEU A 137 -12.06 -3.22 33.10
C LEU A 137 -12.75 -1.95 33.61
N LYS A 138 -13.56 -1.29 32.78
CA LYS A 138 -14.36 -0.14 33.21
C LYS A 138 -15.31 -0.52 34.34
N ASP A 139 -16.03 -1.63 34.20
CA ASP A 139 -16.95 -2.12 35.24
C ASP A 139 -16.21 -2.42 36.56
N LYS A 140 -15.03 -3.06 36.48
CA LYS A 140 -14.18 -3.30 37.66
C LYS A 140 -13.73 -2.00 38.32
N CYS A 141 -13.33 -0.99 37.53
CA CYS A 141 -12.96 0.31 38.07
C CYS A 141 -14.12 0.98 38.80
N VAL A 142 -15.34 0.90 38.26
CA VAL A 142 -16.55 1.43 38.92
C VAL A 142 -16.79 0.74 40.26
N ASN A 143 -16.72 -0.60 40.30
CA ASN A 143 -16.90 -1.36 41.54
C ASN A 143 -15.85 -1.00 42.59
N LEU A 144 -14.57 -0.91 42.21
CA LEU A 144 -13.49 -0.52 43.12
C LEU A 144 -13.68 0.89 43.68
N ILE A 145 -14.21 1.83 42.89
CA ILE A 145 -14.52 3.18 43.36
C ILE A 145 -15.61 3.14 44.43
N LEU A 146 -16.66 2.33 44.24
CA LEU A 146 -17.74 2.16 45.22
C LEU A 146 -17.22 1.51 46.51
N GLU A 147 -16.47 0.42 46.40
CA GLU A 147 -15.88 -0.27 47.56
C GLU A 147 -14.96 0.66 48.37
N ASN A 148 -14.15 1.48 47.67
CA ASN A 148 -13.29 2.46 48.34
C ASN A 148 -14.11 3.56 49.02
N ALA A 149 -15.20 4.03 48.39
CA ALA A 149 -16.10 4.99 49.01
C ALA A 149 -16.73 4.43 50.30
N ASP A 150 -17.21 3.19 50.27
CA ASP A 150 -17.78 2.51 51.44
C ASP A 150 -16.74 2.34 52.57
N TYR A 151 -15.52 1.92 52.22
CA TYR A 151 -14.42 1.81 53.18
C TYR A 151 -14.10 3.13 53.89
N VAL A 152 -14.02 4.22 53.12
CA VAL A 152 -13.76 5.57 53.65
C VAL A 152 -14.91 6.02 54.57
N TRP A 153 -16.16 5.76 54.18
CA TRP A 153 -17.33 6.06 55.01
C TRP A 153 -17.30 5.30 56.35
N ASP A 154 -17.00 4.01 56.33
CA ASP A 154 -16.88 3.18 57.53
C ASP A 154 -15.75 3.63 58.46
N GLU A 155 -14.61 4.03 57.90
CA GLU A 155 -13.50 4.58 58.67
C GLU A 155 -13.89 5.93 59.32
N MET A 156 -14.53 6.82 58.58
CA MET A 156 -15.04 8.10 59.10
C MET A 156 -16.06 7.89 60.22
N ALA A 157 -17.00 6.96 60.05
CA ALA A 157 -17.99 6.62 61.07
C ALA A 157 -17.34 6.07 62.36
N ARG A 158 -16.40 5.13 62.23
CA ARG A 158 -15.63 4.58 63.36
C ARG A 158 -14.84 5.67 64.09
N SER A 159 -14.17 6.55 63.35
CA SER A 159 -13.44 7.69 63.92
C SER A 159 -14.37 8.65 64.69
N ALA A 160 -15.53 8.98 64.12
CA ALA A 160 -16.52 9.82 64.79
C ALA A 160 -17.08 9.17 66.07
N MET A 161 -17.34 7.87 66.06
CA MET A 161 -17.76 7.11 67.24
C MET A 161 -16.68 7.12 68.33
N ALA A 162 -15.42 6.87 67.96
CA ALA A 162 -14.29 6.91 68.88
C ALA A 162 -14.13 8.30 69.53
N LYS A 163 -14.24 9.38 68.75
CA LYS A 163 -14.24 10.76 69.27
C LYS A 163 -15.37 10.98 70.28
N ARG A 164 -16.60 10.59 69.94
CA ARG A 164 -17.77 10.70 70.84
C ARG A 164 -17.58 9.92 72.14
N ALA A 165 -17.07 8.69 72.07
CA ALA A 165 -16.79 7.87 73.24
C ALA A 165 -15.72 8.51 74.14
N ASN A 166 -14.67 9.07 73.53
CA ASN A 166 -13.63 9.79 74.26
C ASN A 166 -14.19 11.05 74.96
N THR A 167 -15.02 11.84 74.27
CA THR A 167 -15.69 13.00 74.87
C THR A 167 -16.59 12.61 76.05
N ARG A 168 -17.33 11.50 75.97
CA ARG A 168 -18.14 10.98 77.09
C ARG A 168 -17.25 10.61 78.28
N ARG A 169 -16.14 9.91 78.05
CA ARG A 169 -15.17 9.53 79.08
C ARG A 169 -14.50 10.73 79.76
N TRP A 170 -14.23 11.80 79.01
CA TRP A 170 -13.72 13.06 79.57
C TRP A 170 -14.75 13.76 80.45
N ARG A 171 -16.01 13.85 79.97
CA ARG A 171 -17.10 14.46 80.75
C ARG A 171 -17.39 13.69 82.05
N SER A 172 -17.30 12.36 82.05
CA SER A 172 -17.49 11.55 83.26
C SER A 172 -16.33 11.66 84.27
N ARG A 173 -15.15 12.13 83.85
CA ARG A 173 -13.99 12.34 84.74
C ARG A 173 -13.90 13.77 85.27
N GLY A 174 -14.58 14.73 84.63
CA GLY A 174 -14.66 16.14 85.05
C GLY A 174 -15.83 16.46 85.98
N CYS A 175 -16.65 15.48 86.36
CA CYS A 175 -17.65 15.62 87.43
C CYS A 175 -17.03 15.14 88.75
N ILE A 176 -16.30 16.03 89.40
CA ILE A 176 -16.01 16.05 90.84
C ILE A 176 -16.34 17.45 91.32
#